data_AF-A0A4S8JAT8-F1
#
_entry.id   AF-A0A4S8JAT8-F1
#
_cell.length_a   1.000
_cell.length_b   1.000
_cell.length_c   1.000
_cell.angle_alpha   90.00
_cell.angle_beta   90.00
_cell.angle_gamma   90.00
#
_symmetry.space_group_name_H-M   'P 1'
#
loop_
_entity.id
_entity.type
_entity.pdbx_description
1 polymer ?
#
loop_
_entity_poly.entity_id
_entity_poly.type
_entity_poly.pdbx_seq_one_letter_code
_entity_poly.pdbx_strand_id
1 'polypeptide(L)'
;MPCERILVWGDGYYNGSIKTRKTVQPVEVSTEEASLQRSQQLRELYESLSSGEANLPARRPCAALSPEDLTEAEWFYLMCISFSFPPGVGVIQRCLRLPGKAFARQRHVWLTRANEVDSKVFSRAILAKTVACIPLVDGVLELGNIEKVSMYIFTLVAIKQRQTREFGVILG
;
A
#
# COMPACT_ATOMS: atom_id res chain seq x y z
N MET A 1 18.52 16.84 -9.26
CA MET A 1 18.59 15.41 -9.67
C MET A 1 17.68 14.62 -8.73
N PRO A 2 16.71 13.81 -9.22
CA PRO A 2 15.77 13.07 -8.36
C PRO A 2 16.41 12.00 -7.46
N CYS A 3 17.69 11.69 -7.66
CA CYS A 3 18.38 10.54 -7.09
C CYS A 3 18.90 10.73 -5.64
N GLU A 4 18.48 11.76 -4.90
CA GLU A 4 18.95 12.02 -3.53
C GLU A 4 17.87 11.88 -2.45
N ARG A 5 16.63 11.54 -2.84
CA ARG A 5 15.51 11.43 -1.88
C ARG A 5 15.23 9.98 -1.49
N ILE A 6 15.02 9.76 -0.20
CA ILE A 6 14.48 8.50 0.36
C ILE A 6 12.97 8.56 0.13
N LEU A 7 12.42 7.55 -0.53
CA LEU A 7 10.96 7.38 -0.61
C LEU A 7 10.49 6.72 0.68
N VAL A 8 9.64 7.41 1.44
CA VAL A 8 9.00 6.89 2.64
C VAL A 8 7.50 6.80 2.43
N TRP A 9 6.81 6.00 3.24
CA TRP A 9 5.35 5.99 3.23
C TRP A 9 4.81 7.40 3.54
N GLY A 10 3.98 7.92 2.65
CA GLY A 10 3.33 9.22 2.78
C GLY A 10 1.83 9.10 3.08
N ASP A 11 1.12 8.26 2.31
CA ASP A 11 -0.31 7.99 2.50
C ASP A 11 -0.67 6.61 1.92
N GLY A 12 -1.88 6.13 2.20
CA GLY A 12 -2.34 4.87 1.65
C GLY A 12 -3.83 4.62 1.78
N TYR A 13 -4.31 3.66 1.00
CA TYR A 13 -5.71 3.28 0.94
C TYR A 13 -5.82 1.76 0.86
N TYR A 14 -6.56 1.17 1.79
CA TYR A 14 -6.94 -0.23 1.82
C TYR A 14 -8.41 -0.42 1.47
N ASN A 15 -8.69 -1.34 0.56
CA ASN A 15 -10.05 -1.74 0.20
C ASN A 15 -10.21 -3.25 -0.04
N GLY A 16 -9.32 -4.08 0.52
CA GLY A 16 -9.45 -5.53 0.47
C GLY A 16 -10.63 -6.05 1.31
N SER A 17 -11.21 -7.16 0.86
CA SER A 17 -12.31 -7.89 1.51
C SER A 17 -13.61 -7.12 1.84
N ILE A 18 -13.78 -5.87 1.43
CA ILE A 18 -15.11 -5.22 1.38
C ILE A 18 -15.83 -5.74 0.13
N LYS A 19 -16.12 -7.05 0.13
CA LYS A 19 -16.88 -7.67 -0.95
C LYS A 19 -18.29 -7.10 -0.90
N THR A 20 -18.65 -6.45 -2.00
CA THR A 20 -20.00 -6.02 -2.37
C THR A 20 -20.99 -7.18 -2.31
N ARG A 21 -21.54 -7.47 -1.13
CA ARG A 21 -22.84 -8.12 -1.07
C ARG A 21 -23.87 -7.00 -1.18
N LYS A 22 -24.44 -6.82 -2.37
CA LYS A 22 -25.70 -6.10 -2.53
C LYS A 22 -26.76 -6.85 -1.73
N THR A 23 -26.91 -6.51 -0.46
CA THR A 23 -28.09 -6.84 0.34
C THR A 23 -28.60 -5.54 0.94
N VAL A 24 -29.69 -5.06 0.34
CA VAL A 24 -30.74 -4.18 0.85
C VAL A 24 -30.53 -3.64 2.29
N GLN A 25 -30.22 -2.32 2.38
CA GLN A 25 -30.45 -1.26 3.40
C GLN A 25 -30.66 -1.59 4.91
N PRO A 26 -30.41 -0.68 5.89
CA PRO A 26 -30.27 0.79 5.81
C PRO A 26 -29.04 1.40 6.55
N VAL A 27 -28.75 2.67 6.24
CA VAL A 27 -27.53 3.47 6.51
C VAL A 27 -26.42 3.19 5.50
N GLU A 28 -26.60 3.73 4.29
CA GLU A 28 -25.68 3.61 3.16
C GLU A 28 -24.41 4.46 3.40
N VAL A 29 -23.50 3.97 4.24
CA VAL A 29 -22.09 4.34 4.11
C VAL A 29 -21.62 3.72 2.80
N SER A 30 -21.16 4.55 1.86
CA SER A 30 -20.67 4.07 0.58
C SER A 30 -19.51 3.10 0.80
N THR A 31 -19.31 2.18 -0.15
CA THR A 31 -18.20 1.23 -0.10
C THR A 31 -16.85 1.93 0.01
N GLU A 32 -16.74 3.13 -0.58
CA GLU A 32 -15.57 4.00 -0.52
C GLU A 32 -15.33 4.56 0.89
N GLU A 33 -16.37 5.08 1.55
CA GLU A 33 -16.28 5.58 2.94
C GLU A 33 -15.91 4.48 3.93
N ALA A 34 -16.45 3.27 3.76
CA ALA A 34 -16.10 2.12 4.61
C ALA A 34 -14.62 1.73 4.47
N SER A 35 -14.07 1.73 3.26
CA SER A 35 -12.64 1.51 3.03
C SER A 35 -11.77 2.65 3.56
N LEU A 36 -12.21 3.90 3.44
CA LEU A 36 -11.49 5.04 4.01
C LEU A 36 -11.40 4.90 5.54
N GLN A 37 -12.52 4.60 6.19
CA GLN A 37 -12.55 4.36 7.63
C GLN A 37 -11.64 3.19 8.02
N ARG A 38 -11.69 2.07 7.29
CA ARG A 38 -10.80 0.92 7.56
C ARG A 38 -9.32 1.28 7.37
N SER A 39 -8.99 2.06 6.34
CA SER A 39 -7.63 2.54 6.08
C SER A 39 -7.11 3.40 7.22
N GLN A 40 -7.95 4.29 7.76
CA GLN A 40 -7.62 5.14 8.90
C GLN A 40 -7.37 4.30 10.16
N GLN A 41 -8.24 3.34 10.47
CA GLN A 41 -8.05 2.47 11.64
C GLN A 41 -6.75 1.66 11.57
N LEU A 42 -6.40 1.15 10.38
CA LEU A 42 -5.14 0.44 10.15
C LEU A 42 -3.92 1.36 10.36
N ARG A 43 -4.02 2.61 9.90
CA ARG A 43 -2.98 3.62 10.10
C ARG A 43 -2.80 3.96 11.58
N GLU A 44 -3.88 4.23 12.30
CA GLU A 44 -3.86 4.52 13.74
C GLU A 44 -3.26 3.36 14.54
N LEU A 45 -3.63 2.13 14.18
CA LEU A 45 -3.03 0.93 14.78
C LEU A 45 -1.52 0.85 14.52
N TYR A 46 -1.08 1.09 13.28
CA TYR A 46 0.35 1.11 12.96
C TYR A 46 1.10 2.18 13.77
N GLU A 47 0.56 3.39 13.85
CA GLU A 47 1.15 4.50 14.61
C GLU A 47 1.29 4.12 16.10
N SER A 48 0.25 3.56 16.71
CA SER A 48 0.26 3.06 18.09
C SER A 48 1.28 1.93 18.33
N LEU A 49 1.40 0.98 17.38
CA LEU A 49 2.40 -0.08 17.46
C LEU A 49 3.82 0.46 17.31
N SER A 50 4.01 1.45 16.44
CA SER A 50 5.31 2.05 16.16
C SER A 50 5.83 2.97 17.27
N SER A 51 4.93 3.63 18.01
CA SER A 51 5.28 4.54 19.09
C SER A 51 5.67 3.81 20.39
N GLY A 52 5.44 2.50 20.48
CA GLY A 52 5.71 1.69 21.67
C GLY A 52 4.72 1.95 22.82
N GLU A 53 3.67 2.73 22.61
CA GLU A 53 2.61 2.99 23.59
C GLU A 53 1.61 1.83 23.64
N ALA A 54 2.06 0.65 24.05
CA ALA A 54 1.17 -0.49 24.30
C ALA A 54 0.34 -0.33 25.59
N ASN A 55 0.60 0.70 26.42
CA ASN A 55 0.15 0.75 27.82
C ASN A 55 -0.29 2.13 28.34
N LEU A 56 -1.01 2.93 27.56
CA LEU A 56 -1.77 4.06 28.12
C LEU A 56 -3.28 3.76 28.05
N PRO A 57 -4.02 3.70 29.18
CA PRO A 57 -5.46 3.64 29.19
C PRO A 57 -6.05 5.02 28.87
N ALA A 58 -5.60 5.64 27.77
CA ALA A 58 -6.19 6.87 27.26
C ALA A 58 -7.43 6.48 26.44
N ARG A 59 -8.56 6.36 27.15
CA ARG A 59 -9.91 6.41 26.58
C ARG A 59 -10.06 5.60 25.29
N ARG A 60 -9.86 4.28 25.37
CA ARG A 60 -10.18 3.35 24.26
C ARG A 60 -11.55 3.72 23.70
N PRO A 61 -11.66 4.14 22.42
CA PRO A 61 -12.92 3.92 21.73
C PRO A 61 -13.18 2.42 21.85
N CYS A 62 -14.38 1.98 22.23
CA CYS A 62 -14.76 0.56 22.32
C CYS A 62 -14.60 -0.23 20.99
N ALA A 63 -13.99 0.36 19.96
CA ALA A 63 -13.82 -0.13 18.60
C ALA A 63 -12.36 -0.02 18.09
N ALA A 64 -11.36 0.12 18.98
CA ALA A 64 -9.95 0.11 18.56
C ALA A 64 -9.57 -1.29 18.03
N LEU A 65 -9.05 -1.35 16.81
CA LEU A 65 -8.60 -2.61 16.21
C LEU A 65 -7.43 -3.19 17.00
N SER A 66 -7.52 -4.47 17.36
CA SER A 66 -6.38 -5.20 17.89
C SER A 66 -5.52 -5.78 16.76
N PRO A 67 -4.21 -5.95 16.95
CA PRO A 67 -3.35 -6.65 15.99
C PRO A 67 -3.84 -8.07 15.68
N GLU A 68 -4.44 -8.75 16.67
CA GLU A 68 -4.93 -10.12 16.55
C GLU A 68 -6.19 -10.22 15.65
N ASP A 69 -6.94 -9.13 15.48
CA ASP A 69 -8.16 -9.08 14.65
C ASP A 69 -7.88 -8.82 13.17
N LEU A 70 -6.61 -8.64 12.77
CA LEU A 70 -6.24 -8.34 11.40
C LEU A 70 -6.21 -9.59 10.51
N THR A 71 -6.78 -9.45 9.32
CA THR A 71 -6.61 -10.43 8.24
C THR A 71 -5.16 -10.42 7.72
N GLU A 72 -4.73 -11.49 7.04
CA GLU A 72 -3.41 -11.54 6.39
C GLU A 72 -3.16 -10.36 5.43
N ALA A 73 -4.21 -9.93 4.73
CA ALA A 73 -4.16 -8.83 3.78
C ALA A 73 -3.95 -7.48 4.51
N GLU A 74 -4.59 -7.28 5.66
CA GLU A 74 -4.41 -6.09 6.49
C GLU A 74 -3.05 -6.07 7.17
N TRP A 75 -2.59 -7.21 7.67
CA TRP A 75 -1.22 -7.36 8.14
C TRP A 75 -0.20 -7.02 7.05
N PHE A 76 -0.42 -7.49 5.82
CA PHE A 76 0.41 -7.14 4.69
C PHE A 76 0.41 -5.63 4.39
N TYR A 77 -0.73 -4.95 4.53
CA TYR A 77 -0.80 -3.50 4.42
C TYR A 77 0.03 -2.79 5.48
N LEU A 78 -0.13 -3.16 6.76
CA LEU A 78 0.66 -2.58 7.85
C LEU A 78 2.16 -2.81 7.61
N MET A 79 2.54 -4.02 7.16
CA MET A 79 3.90 -4.27 6.73
C MET A 79 4.33 -3.32 5.62
N CYS A 80 3.47 -2.99 4.63
CA CYS A 80 3.83 -2.03 3.58
C CYS A 80 4.08 -0.61 4.10
N ILE A 81 3.41 -0.18 5.18
CA ILE A 81 3.60 1.15 5.80
C ILE A 81 5.01 1.29 6.40
N SER A 82 5.60 0.20 6.88
CA SER A 82 6.92 0.24 7.55
C SER A 82 8.12 0.33 6.59
N PHE A 83 7.93 0.20 5.27
CA PHE A 83 9.04 0.22 4.32
C PHE A 83 9.46 1.65 3.95
N SER A 84 10.78 1.84 3.87
CA SER A 84 11.41 2.98 3.20
C SER A 84 12.33 2.48 2.09
N PHE A 85 12.52 3.32 1.07
CA PHE A 85 13.33 3.02 -0.10
C PHE A 85 14.36 4.15 -0.31
N PRO A 86 15.61 3.96 0.15
CA PRO A 86 16.62 5.00 0.03
C PRO A 86 17.01 5.27 -1.42
N PRO A 87 17.55 6.47 -1.71
CA PRO A 87 18.10 6.79 -3.00
C PRO A 87 19.27 5.85 -3.29
N GLY A 88 19.33 5.33 -4.51
CA GLY A 88 20.44 4.48 -4.94
C GLY A 88 21.51 5.37 -5.51
N VAL A 89 22.60 5.50 -4.77
CA VAL A 89 23.82 6.16 -5.24
C VAL A 89 24.83 5.07 -5.64
N GLY A 90 25.43 5.19 -6.83
CA GLY A 90 26.49 4.30 -7.33
C GLY A 90 26.04 2.96 -7.93
N VAL A 91 26.97 2.01 -8.05
CA VAL A 91 26.79 0.65 -8.66
C VAL A 91 25.72 -0.20 -7.93
N ILE A 92 25.19 0.30 -6.82
CA ILE A 92 24.08 -0.20 -6.01
C ILE A 92 22.70 0.17 -6.61
N GLN A 93 22.63 0.51 -7.90
CA GLN A 93 21.36 0.65 -8.62
C GLN A 93 20.52 -0.65 -8.63
N ARG A 94 21.13 -1.79 -8.26
CA ARG A 94 20.45 -3.07 -8.01
C ARG A 94 19.65 -3.12 -6.69
N CYS A 95 19.85 -2.18 -5.77
CA CYS A 95 19.06 -2.08 -4.53
C CYS A 95 17.90 -1.08 -4.61
N LEU A 96 17.72 -0.36 -5.74
CA LEU A 96 16.44 0.29 -6.01
C LEU A 96 15.40 -0.80 -6.25
N ARG A 97 14.81 -1.26 -5.15
CA ARG A 97 13.58 -2.04 -5.13
C ARG A 97 12.51 -1.30 -5.95
N LEU A 98 11.52 -2.04 -6.44
CA LEU A 98 10.56 -1.65 -7.47
C LEU A 98 10.12 -0.16 -7.48
N PRO A 99 9.70 0.45 -6.34
CA PRO A 99 9.23 1.85 -6.34
C PRO A 99 10.36 2.85 -6.61
N GLY A 100 11.52 2.68 -5.98
CA GLY A 100 12.68 3.54 -6.23
C GLY A 100 13.11 3.52 -7.69
N LYS A 101 13.08 2.33 -8.33
CA LYS A 101 13.39 2.18 -9.76
C LYS A 101 12.44 2.96 -10.66
N ALA A 102 11.15 2.97 -10.33
CA ALA A 102 10.14 3.73 -11.07
C ALA A 102 10.38 5.24 -10.94
N PHE A 103 10.68 5.72 -9.73
CA PHE A 103 10.98 7.12 -9.46
C PHE A 103 12.23 7.63 -10.19
N ALA A 104 13.35 6.93 -10.01
CA ALA A 104 14.64 7.35 -10.57
C ALA A 104 14.64 7.38 -12.10
N ARG A 105 13.88 6.48 -12.73
CA ARG A 105 13.78 6.40 -14.19
C ARG A 105 12.64 7.24 -14.76
N GLN A 106 11.78 7.80 -13.91
CA GLN A 106 10.53 8.45 -14.32
C GLN A 106 9.75 7.59 -15.33
N ARG A 107 9.69 6.28 -15.07
CA ARG A 107 8.98 5.29 -15.90
C ARG A 107 8.10 4.38 -15.05
N HIS A 108 6.90 4.09 -15.55
CA HIS A 108 6.03 3.10 -14.93
C HIS A 108 6.72 1.73 -14.92
N VAL A 109 6.65 1.05 -13.77
CA VAL A 109 7.15 -0.31 -13.60
C VAL A 109 5.97 -1.20 -13.20
N TRP A 110 5.93 -2.38 -13.80
CA TRP A 110 4.86 -3.35 -13.60
C TRP A 110 5.45 -4.71 -13.29
N LEU A 111 4.87 -5.41 -12.32
CA LEU A 111 5.27 -6.75 -11.94
C LEU A 111 4.04 -7.65 -11.82
N THR A 112 4.00 -8.69 -12.65
CA THR A 112 3.08 -9.82 -12.49
C THR A 112 3.81 -10.96 -11.78
N ARG A 113 3.08 -11.75 -10.97
CA ARG A 113 3.66 -12.79 -10.10
C ARG A 113 4.64 -12.19 -9.09
N ALA A 114 4.29 -11.03 -8.54
CA ALA A 114 5.13 -10.29 -7.60
C ALA A 114 5.40 -11.06 -6.30
N ASN A 115 4.55 -12.02 -5.94
CA ASN A 115 4.71 -12.95 -4.83
C ASN A 115 5.75 -14.06 -5.11
N GLU A 116 6.26 -14.16 -6.32
CA GLU A 116 7.18 -15.23 -6.74
C GLU A 116 8.56 -14.72 -7.14
N VAL A 117 8.77 -13.39 -7.15
CA VAL A 117 10.08 -12.83 -7.47
C VAL A 117 11.01 -12.86 -6.26
N ASP A 118 12.31 -12.86 -6.53
CA ASP A 118 13.32 -12.71 -5.49
C ASP A 118 13.09 -11.41 -4.68
N SER A 119 13.21 -11.48 -3.36
CA SER A 119 13.01 -10.34 -2.46
C SER A 119 14.01 -9.20 -2.67
N LYS A 120 15.10 -9.45 -3.42
CA LYS A 120 16.02 -8.43 -3.96
C LYS A 120 15.38 -7.57 -5.04
N VAL A 121 14.43 -8.11 -5.82
CA VAL A 121 13.67 -7.38 -6.84
C VAL A 121 12.51 -6.62 -6.20
N PHE A 122 11.76 -7.29 -5.32
CA PHE A 122 10.65 -6.70 -4.60
C PHE A 122 10.62 -7.19 -3.15
N SER A 123 10.88 -6.29 -2.20
CA SER A 123 11.02 -6.61 -0.77
C SER A 123 9.80 -7.27 -0.16
N ARG A 124 8.63 -7.00 -0.75
CA ARG A 124 7.32 -7.39 -0.25
C ARG A 124 6.70 -8.47 -1.14
N ALA A 125 7.55 -9.31 -1.75
CA ALA A 125 7.18 -10.48 -2.53
C ALA A 125 6.56 -11.57 -1.65
N ILE A 126 5.40 -11.28 -1.08
CA ILE A 126 4.68 -12.14 -0.12
C ILE A 126 3.25 -12.35 -0.64
N LEU A 127 2.39 -11.34 -0.48
CA LEU A 127 0.95 -11.49 -0.74
C LEU A 127 0.53 -10.93 -2.10
N ALA A 128 1.09 -9.78 -2.50
CA ALA A 128 0.72 -9.13 -3.75
C ALA A 128 1.18 -9.99 -4.95
N LYS A 129 0.25 -10.40 -5.80
CA LYS A 129 0.54 -11.07 -7.09
C LYS A 129 0.81 -10.07 -8.19
N THR A 130 0.26 -8.86 -8.07
CA THR A 130 0.38 -7.81 -9.07
C THR A 130 0.77 -6.50 -8.41
N VAL A 131 1.83 -5.85 -8.91
CA VAL A 131 2.31 -4.56 -8.40
C VAL A 131 2.59 -3.59 -9.54
N ALA A 132 2.12 -2.36 -9.39
CA ALA A 132 2.43 -1.23 -10.27
C ALA A 132 3.13 -0.14 -9.47
N CYS A 133 4.18 0.44 -10.04
CA CYS A 133 4.82 1.65 -9.51
C CYS A 133 4.75 2.74 -10.58
N ILE A 134 4.11 3.85 -10.23
CA ILE A 134 3.83 4.98 -11.12
C ILE A 134 4.53 6.21 -10.55
N PRO A 135 5.62 6.70 -11.17
CA PRO A 135 6.28 7.92 -10.71
C PRO A 135 5.32 9.11 -10.79
N LEU A 136 5.37 9.92 -9.75
CA LEU A 136 4.75 11.24 -9.62
C LEU A 136 5.87 12.28 -9.55
N VAL A 137 5.49 13.57 -9.55
CA VAL A 137 6.46 14.69 -9.48
C VAL A 137 7.35 14.59 -8.23
N ASP A 138 6.76 14.28 -7.08
CA ASP A 138 7.45 14.21 -5.79
C ASP A 138 7.30 12.85 -5.11
N GLY A 139 7.14 11.77 -5.86
CA GLY A 139 7.01 10.44 -5.26
C GLY A 139 6.62 9.33 -6.21
N VAL A 140 6.06 8.26 -5.67
CA VAL A 140 5.59 7.10 -6.43
C VAL A 140 4.24 6.65 -5.88
N LEU A 141 3.27 6.52 -6.77
CA LEU A 141 2.06 5.76 -6.47
C LEU A 141 2.34 4.28 -6.71
N GLU A 142 2.21 3.49 -5.64
CA GLU A 142 2.25 2.04 -5.71
C GLU A 142 0.85 1.46 -5.59
N LEU A 143 0.54 0.51 -6.48
CA LEU A 143 -0.72 -0.21 -6.49
C LEU A 143 -0.43 -1.70 -6.36
N GLY A 144 -0.96 -2.34 -5.32
CA GLY A 144 -0.83 -3.77 -5.07
C GLY A 144 -2.18 -4.48 -5.16
N ASN A 145 -2.17 -5.71 -5.68
CA ASN A 145 -3.33 -6.61 -5.71
C ASN A 145 -2.89 -8.07 -5.47
N ILE A 146 -3.64 -8.80 -4.65
CA ILE A 146 -3.42 -10.20 -4.25
C ILE A 146 -3.88 -11.19 -5.32
N GLU A 147 -4.61 -10.69 -6.32
CA GLU A 147 -5.00 -11.39 -7.53
C GLU A 147 -4.13 -10.97 -8.72
N LYS A 148 -4.17 -11.81 -9.77
CA LYS A 148 -3.49 -11.50 -11.02
C LYS A 148 -4.37 -10.60 -11.85
N VAL A 149 -3.91 -9.37 -12.08
CA VAL A 149 -4.66 -8.38 -12.86
C VAL A 149 -3.88 -8.02 -14.12
N SER A 150 -4.60 -7.69 -15.20
CA SER A 150 -3.97 -7.25 -16.45
C SER A 150 -3.45 -5.82 -16.34
N MET A 151 -2.31 -5.53 -16.98
CA MET A 151 -1.68 -4.20 -17.02
C MET A 151 -2.64 -3.10 -17.50
N TYR A 152 -3.54 -3.41 -18.46
CA TYR A 152 -4.54 -2.47 -18.97
C TYR A 152 -5.46 -1.91 -17.88
N ILE A 153 -5.86 -2.76 -16.92
CA ILE A 153 -6.75 -2.35 -15.83
C ILE A 153 -6.03 -1.33 -14.93
N PHE A 154 -4.74 -1.52 -14.68
CA PHE A 154 -3.98 -0.59 -13.84
C PHE A 154 -3.67 0.74 -14.52
N THR A 155 -3.46 0.74 -15.84
CA THR A 155 -3.37 2.00 -16.60
C THR A 155 -4.69 2.77 -16.51
N LEU A 156 -5.84 2.08 -16.63
CA LEU A 156 -7.15 2.70 -16.45
C LEU A 156 -7.35 3.19 -15.01
N VAL A 157 -6.91 2.45 -13.99
CA VAL A 157 -7.00 2.85 -12.57
C VAL A 157 -6.08 4.01 -12.22
N ALA A 158 -4.90 4.06 -12.82
CA ALA A 158 -4.00 5.20 -12.71
C ALA A 158 -4.62 6.47 -13.32
N ILE A 159 -5.27 6.33 -14.48
CA ILE A 159 -5.99 7.42 -15.16
C ILE A 159 -7.25 7.83 -14.38
N LYS A 160 -7.97 6.88 -13.77
CA LYS A 160 -9.18 7.16 -12.97
C LYS A 160 -8.95 7.47 -11.50
N GLN A 161 -7.73 7.31 -10.98
CA GLN A 161 -7.34 7.42 -9.56
C GLN A 161 -8.20 6.66 -8.51
N ARG A 162 -9.28 5.95 -8.88
CA ARG A 162 -10.30 5.56 -7.89
C ARG A 162 -10.85 4.12 -7.90
N GLN A 163 -10.70 3.31 -8.95
CA GLN A 163 -11.71 2.25 -9.12
C GLN A 163 -11.34 0.76 -9.01
N THR A 164 -10.07 0.37 -8.88
CA THR A 164 -9.73 -1.01 -8.45
C THR A 164 -8.37 -1.04 -7.76
N ARG A 165 -8.31 -0.52 -6.53
CA ARG A 165 -7.15 -0.79 -5.67
C ARG A 165 -7.47 -2.03 -4.83
N GLU A 166 -6.46 -2.68 -4.25
CA GLU A 166 -6.67 -3.49 -3.04
C GLU A 166 -5.84 -2.89 -1.92
N PHE A 167 -4.64 -2.41 -2.25
CA PHE A 167 -3.87 -1.48 -1.44
C PHE A 167 -3.20 -0.44 -2.37
N GLY A 168 -3.41 0.84 -2.10
CA GLY A 168 -2.63 1.94 -2.67
C GLY A 168 -1.68 2.45 -1.62
N VAL A 169 -0.39 2.58 -1.95
CA VAL A 169 0.60 3.22 -1.08
C VAL A 169 1.24 4.35 -1.86
N ILE A 170 1.14 5.56 -1.33
CA ILE A 170 1.86 6.72 -1.82
C ILE A 170 3.18 6.76 -1.05
N LEU A 171 4.27 6.70 -1.78
CA LEU A 171 5.61 6.92 -1.24
C LEU A 171 6.07 8.33 -1.66
N GLY A 172 6.45 9.18 -0.70
CA GLY A 172 6.90 10.56 -0.90
C GLY A 172 8.31 10.80 -0.37
#